data_AF-A0A7G2LXX7-F1
#
_entry.id   AF-A0A7G2LXX7-F1
#
_cell.length_a   1.000
_cell.length_b   1.000
_cell.length_c   1.000
_cell.angle_alpha   90.00
_cell.angle_beta   90.00
_cell.angle_gamma   90.00
#
_symmetry.space_group_name_H-M   'P 1'
#
loop_
_entity.id
_entity.type
_entity.pdbx_description
1 polymer ?
#
loop_
_entity_poly.entity_id
_entity_poly.type
_entity_poly.pdbx_seq_one_letter_code
_entity_poly.pdbx_strand_id
1 'polypeptide(L)' 'MRRRVAQIKARRAAYDRTFTELNVLSDRELSDIGIARCDIRRVASEELSKEQTYEV' A
#
# COMPACT_ATOMS: atom_id res chain seq x y z
N MET A 1 24.91 -0.77 7.32
CA MET A 1 24.22 -1.55 6.26
C MET A 1 22.86 -2.12 6.70
N ARG A 2 22.78 -2.91 7.79
CA ARG A 2 21.56 -3.64 8.20
C ARG A 2 20.30 -2.77 8.39
N ARG A 3 20.41 -1.57 8.96
CA ARG A 3 19.25 -0.65 9.14
C ARG A 3 18.59 -0.22 7.82
N ARG A 4 19.38 0.15 6.78
CA ARG A 4 18.82 0.53 5.47
C ARG A 4 18.10 -0.63 4.80
N VAL A 5 18.68 -1.84 4.86
CA VAL A 5 18.05 -3.04 4.26
C VAL A 5 16.75 -3.38 4.98
N ALA A 6 16.71 -3.30 6.31
CA ALA A 6 15.50 -3.52 7.08
C ALA A 6 14.40 -2.49 6.73
N GLN A 7 14.78 -1.22 6.60
CA GLN A 7 13.85 -0.14 6.24
C GLN A 7 13.26 -0.30 4.83
N ILE A 8 14.09 -0.68 3.85
CA ILE A 8 13.62 -0.98 2.48
C ILE A 8 12.67 -2.18 2.48
N LYS A 9 12.99 -3.23 3.24
CA LYS A 9 12.12 -4.42 3.37
C LYS A 9 10.78 -4.09 4.02
N ALA A 10 10.78 -3.29 5.08
CA ALA A 10 9.55 -2.85 5.75
C ALA A 10 8.65 -2.06 4.80
N ARG A 11 9.22 -1.09 4.05
CA ARG A 11 8.48 -0.31 3.05
C ARG A 11 7.86 -1.18 1.96
N ARG A 12 8.62 -2.16 1.48
CA ARG A 12 8.13 -3.11 0.47
C ARG A 12 7.03 -4.01 1.01
N ALA A 13 7.18 -4.50 2.24
CA ALA A 13 6.16 -5.34 2.88
C ALA A 13 4.83 -4.58 3.09
N ALA A 14 4.88 -3.30 3.48
CA ALA A 14 3.68 -2.48 3.61
C ALA A 14 2.96 -2.28 2.26
N TYR A 15 3.71 -1.92 1.21
CA TYR A 15 3.15 -1.81 -0.15
C TYR A 15 2.55 -3.14 -0.62
N ASP A 16 3.30 -4.24 -0.51
CA ASP A 16 2.88 -5.56 -1.01
C ASP A 16 1.64 -6.05 -0.26
N ARG A 17 1.52 -5.73 1.03
CA ARG A 17 0.32 -6.00 1.83
C ARG A 17 -0.90 -5.27 1.28
N THR A 18 -0.85 -3.95 1.20
CA THR A 18 -1.98 -3.14 0.69
C THR A 18 -2.36 -3.54 -0.73
N PHE A 19 -1.36 -3.77 -1.59
CA PHE A 19 -1.59 -4.22 -2.96
C PHE A 19 -2.29 -5.58 -2.99
N THR A 20 -1.82 -6.56 -2.22
CA THR A 20 -2.40 -7.91 -2.19
C THR A 20 -3.83 -7.88 -1.65
N GLU A 21 -4.06 -7.15 -0.55
CA GLU A 21 -5.40 -7.00 0.06
C GLU A 21 -6.40 -6.41 -0.94
N LEU A 22 -6.04 -5.32 -1.64
CA LEU A 22 -6.91 -4.70 -2.65
C LEU A 22 -7.05 -5.52 -3.94
N ASN A 23 -6.00 -6.25 -4.33
CA ASN A 23 -6.00 -7.04 -5.57
C ASN A 23 -6.82 -8.33 -5.46
N VAL A 24 -7.09 -8.82 -4.24
CA VAL A 24 -7.98 -9.96 -3.99
C VAL A 24 -9.46 -9.57 -4.15
N LEU A 25 -9.81 -8.30 -3.93
CA LEU A 25 -11.18 -7.82 -4.08
C LEU A 25 -11.64 -7.89 -5.53
N SER A 26 -12.94 -8.00 -5.75
CA SER A 26 -13.59 -7.87 -7.07
C SER A 26 -13.75 -6.41 -7.50
N ASP A 27 -14.06 -6.16 -8.78
CA ASP A 27 -14.29 -4.77 -9.25
C ASP A 27 -15.46 -4.11 -8.50
N ARG A 28 -16.46 -4.89 -8.09
CA ARG A 28 -17.60 -4.40 -7.32
C ARG A 28 -17.19 -4.02 -5.91
N GLU A 29 -16.46 -4.88 -5.21
CA GLU A 29 -15.97 -4.57 -3.85
C GLU A 29 -15.04 -3.36 -3.84
N LEU A 30 -14.18 -3.21 -4.85
CA LEU A 30 -13.38 -2.01 -5.02
C LEU A 30 -14.23 -0.78 -5.32
N SER A 31 -15.24 -0.90 -6.18
CA SER A 31 -16.16 0.20 -6.48
C SER A 31 -17.00 0.62 -5.27
N ASP A 32 -17.40 -0.32 -4.41
CA ASP A 32 -18.18 -0.05 -3.20
C ASP A 32 -17.38 0.81 -2.21
N ILE A 33 -16.05 0.69 -2.20
CA ILE A 33 -15.13 1.52 -1.41
C ILE A 33 -14.55 2.71 -2.20
N GLY A 34 -15.01 2.93 -3.44
CA GLY A 34 -14.61 4.06 -4.27
C GLY A 34 -13.20 3.97 -4.86
N ILE A 35 -12.64 2.76 -5.01
CA ILE A 35 -11.32 2.52 -5.60
C ILE A 35 -11.49 1.90 -7.00
N ALA A 36 -10.81 2.45 -8.00
CA ALA A 36 -10.70 1.79 -9.29
C ALA A 36 -9.54 0.78 -9.27
N ARG A 37 -9.64 -0.31 -10.05
CA ARG A 37 -8.56 -1.31 -10.13
C ARG A 37 -7.22 -0.72 -10.57
N CYS A 38 -7.24 0.27 -11.45
CA CYS A 38 -6.03 0.99 -11.87
C CYS A 38 -5.40 1.82 -10.75
N ASP A 39 -6.19 2.24 -9.75
CA ASP A 39 -5.73 3.05 -8.62
C ASP A 39 -5.05 2.23 -7.53
N ILE A 40 -5.16 0.90 -7.51
CA ILE A 40 -4.57 0.05 -6.46
C ILE A 40 -3.09 0.36 -6.23
N ARG A 41 -2.31 0.53 -7.31
CA ARG A 41 -0.87 0.87 -7.21
C ARG A 41 -0.63 2.25 -6.62
N ARG A 42 -1.50 3.21 -6.97
CA ARG A 42 -1.44 4.58 -6.46
C ARG A 42 -1.75 4.58 -4.96
N VAL A 43 -2.86 3.94 -4.55
CA VAL A 43 -3.27 3.82 -3.14
C VAL A 43 -2.20 3.11 -2.31
N ALA A 44 -1.66 1.99 -2.78
CA ALA A 44 -0.58 1.29 -2.09
C ALA A 44 0.70 2.15 -1.93
N SER A 45 0.98 3.04 -2.88
CA SER A 45 2.11 3.98 -2.79
C SER A 45 1.82 5.16 -1.85
N GLU A 46 0.57 5.64 -1.80
CA GLU A 46 0.12 6.70 -0.90
C GLU A 46 0.09 6.24 0.55
N GLU A 47 -0.39 5.03 0.84
CA GLU A 47 -0.36 4.49 2.21
C GLU A 47 1.08 4.35 2.72
N LEU A 48 2.01 3.95 1.85
CA LEU A 48 3.43 3.91 2.19
C LEU A 48 4.00 5.30 2.50
N SER A 49 3.58 6.36 1.80
CA SER A 49 4.07 7.71 2.05
C SER A 49 3.50 8.31 3.33
N LYS A 50 2.24 7.98 3.65
CA LYS A 50 1.50 8.39 4.85
C LYS A 50 2.14 7.91 6.16
N GLU A 51 2.67 6.69 6.22
CA GLU A 51 3.36 6.17 7.42
C GLU A 51 4.56 7.02 7.86
N GLN A 52 5.11 7.87 6.98
CA GLN A 52 6.22 8.78 7.32
C GLN A 52 5.77 10.12 7.90
N THR A 53 4.48 10.46 7.77
CA THR A 53 3.92 11.76 8.17
C THR A 53 3.15 11.74 9.49
N TYR A 54 2.85 10.57 10.04
CA TYR A 54 2.12 10.43 11.32
C TYR A 54 3.01 10.21 12.55
N GLU A 55 4.34 10.37 12.43
CA GLU A 55 5.21 10.54 13.59
C GLU A 55 5.40 12.03 13.91
N VAL A 56 4.34 12.66 14.46
CA VAL A 56 4.38 14.01 15.07
C VAL A 56 3.81 13.95 16.47
#